data_AF-A5G490-F1
#
_entry.id   AF-A5G490-F1
#
_cell.length_a   1.000
_cell.length_b   1.000
_cell.length_c   1.000
_cell.angle_alpha   90.00
_cell.angle_beta   90.00
_cell.angle_gamma   90.00
#
_symmetry.space_group_name_H-M   'P 1'
#
loop_
_entity.id
_entity.type
_entity.pdbx_description
1 polymer ?
#
loop_
_entity_poly.entity_id
_entity_poly.type
_entity_poly.pdbx_seq_one_letter_code
_entity_poly.pdbx_strand_id
1 'polypeptide(L)'
;MEKMDTKMLEELGESEYRELEIVYCRLRDLKTSIAQMHDAYLAQAMPPDFDKVEAIHLMADELFDDLERYLRPECDPDSAYKTVKRED
;
A
#
# COMPACT_ATOMS: atom_id res chain seq x y z
N MET A 1 -32.78 1.08 12.82
CA MET A 1 -31.39 0.73 12.45
C MET A 1 -31.27 -0.77 12.67
N GLU A 2 -31.30 -1.55 11.59
CA GLU A 2 -31.14 -3.00 11.67
C GLU A 2 -29.74 -3.31 12.22
N LYS A 3 -29.67 -4.15 13.26
CA LYS A 3 -28.37 -4.60 13.78
C LYS A 3 -27.74 -5.49 12.72
N MET A 4 -26.62 -5.07 12.16
CA MET A 4 -25.81 -5.91 11.30
C MET A 4 -25.37 -7.15 12.10
N ASP A 5 -25.58 -8.34 11.53
CA ASP A 5 -25.15 -9.60 12.11
C ASP A 5 -23.62 -9.62 12.19
N THR A 6 -23.05 -10.09 13.30
CA THR A 6 -21.60 -10.20 13.52
C THR A 6 -20.93 -10.94 12.37
N LYS A 7 -21.59 -11.95 11.81
CA LYS A 7 -21.10 -12.70 10.64
C LYS A 7 -21.00 -11.84 9.38
N MET A 8 -21.95 -10.93 9.16
CA MET A 8 -21.91 -10.01 8.02
C MET A 8 -20.80 -8.97 8.18
N LEU A 9 -20.50 -8.54 9.42
CA LEU A 9 -19.36 -7.68 9.73
C LEU A 9 -18.03 -8.37 9.43
N GLU A 10 -17.90 -9.64 9.81
CA GLU A 10 -16.70 -10.44 9.53
C GLU A 10 -16.48 -10.63 8.03
N GLU A 11 -17.53 -11.01 7.29
CA GLU A 11 -17.47 -11.19 5.83
C GLU A 11 -17.12 -9.87 5.11
N LEU A 12 -17.67 -8.74 5.57
CA LEU A 12 -17.33 -7.42 5.03
C LEU A 12 -15.85 -7.07 5.29
N GLY A 13 -15.38 -7.26 6.52
CA GLY A 13 -13.98 -7.01 6.90
C GLY A 13 -12.99 -7.87 6.12
N GLU A 14 -13.29 -9.16 5.89
CA GLU A 14 -12.47 -10.02 5.04
C GLU A 14 -12.45 -9.56 3.58
N SER A 15 -13.59 -9.10 3.05
CA SER A 15 -13.69 -8.59 1.69
C SER A 15 -12.85 -7.33 1.51
N GLU A 16 -12.99 -6.36 2.41
CA GLU A 16 -12.24 -5.10 2.39
C GLU A 16 -10.73 -5.35 2.54
N TYR A 17 -10.34 -6.28 3.42
CA TYR A 17 -8.93 -6.67 3.58
C TYR A 17 -8.35 -7.26 2.28
N ARG A 18 -9.08 -8.15 1.59
CA ARG A 18 -8.63 -8.72 0.31
C ARG A 18 -8.50 -7.65 -0.77
N GLU A 19 -9.44 -6.70 -0.82
CA GLU A 19 -9.34 -5.58 -1.76
C GLU A 19 -8.10 -4.72 -1.47
N LEU A 20 -7.83 -4.42 -0.20
CA LEU A 20 -6.63 -3.70 0.22
C LEU A 20 -5.35 -4.45 -0.17
N GLU A 21 -5.29 -5.76 0.03
CA GLU A 21 -4.17 -6.62 -0.35
C GLU A 21 -3.91 -6.59 -1.87
N ILE A 22 -4.98 -6.63 -2.68
CA ILE A 22 -4.88 -6.54 -4.14
C ILE A 22 -4.32 -5.18 -4.56
N VAL A 23 -4.82 -4.09 -3.97
CA VAL A 23 -4.34 -2.73 -4.28
C VAL A 23 -2.88 -2.58 -3.88
N TYR A 24 -2.50 -3.07 -2.69
CA TYR A 24 -1.12 -3.07 -2.22
C TYR A 24 -0.18 -3.79 -3.20
N CYS A 25 -0.54 -5.01 -3.62
CA CYS A 25 0.25 -5.77 -4.58
C CYS A 25 0.45 -5.00 -5.90
N ARG A 26 -0.62 -4.38 -6.43
CA ARG A 26 -0.53 -3.60 -7.66
C ARG A 26 0.38 -2.38 -7.53
N LEU A 27 0.34 -1.68 -6.40
CA LEU A 27 1.20 -0.52 -6.15
C LEU A 27 2.68 -0.94 -6.02
N ARG A 28 2.95 -2.08 -5.38
CA ARG A 28 4.30 -2.65 -5.29
C ARG A 28 4.85 -3.01 -6.67
N ASP A 29 4.03 -3.64 -7.50
CA ASP A 29 4.42 -4.03 -8.85
C ASP A 29 4.66 -2.79 -9.74
N LEU A 30 3.85 -1.74 -9.57
CA LEU A 30 4.08 -0.44 -10.22
C LEU A 30 5.39 0.21 -9.78
N LYS A 31 5.69 0.28 -8.47
CA LYS A 31 6.97 0.79 -7.93
C LYS A 31 8.14 0.04 -8.54
N THR A 32 8.07 -1.30 -8.55
CA THR A 32 9.11 -2.16 -9.14
C THR A 32 9.33 -1.86 -10.62
N SER A 33 8.25 -1.63 -11.37
CA SER A 33 8.32 -1.33 -12.81
C SER A 33 8.97 0.03 -13.08
N ILE A 34 8.69 1.03 -12.23
CA ILE A 34 9.30 2.36 -12.30
C ILE A 34 10.80 2.28 -11.97
N ALA A 35 11.18 1.53 -10.94
CA ALA A 35 12.59 1.28 -10.60
C ALA A 35 13.37 0.64 -11.77
N GLN A 36 12.80 -0.40 -12.39
CA GLN A 36 13.42 -1.02 -13.57
C GLN A 36 13.57 -0.05 -14.75
N MET A 37 12.58 0.82 -14.96
CA MET A 37 12.66 1.85 -16.00
C MET A 37 13.77 2.86 -15.69
N HIS A 38 13.87 3.32 -14.45
CA HIS A 38 14.91 4.22 -14.00
C HIS A 38 16.31 3.61 -14.20
N ASP A 39 16.51 2.35 -13.79
CA ASP A 39 17.78 1.62 -13.98
C ASP A 39 18.14 1.47 -15.47
N ALA A 40 17.15 1.21 -16.32
CA ALA A 40 17.35 1.12 -17.77
C ALA A 40 17.78 2.47 -18.39
N TYR A 41 17.30 3.59 -17.85
CA TYR A 41 17.71 4.93 -18.27
C TYR A 41 19.12 5.28 -17.77
N LEU A 42 19.48 4.89 -16.54
CA LEU A 42 20.84 5.04 -16.02
C LEU A 42 21.86 4.28 -16.89
N ALA A 43 21.52 3.06 -17.31
CA ALA A 43 22.36 2.25 -18.19
C ALA A 43 22.56 2.88 -19.59
N GLN A 44 21.66 3.76 -20.04
CA GLN A 44 21.72 4.48 -21.32
C GLN A 44 22.48 5.81 -21.24
N ALA A 45 23.18 6.09 -20.14
CA ALA A 45 23.94 7.32 -19.91
C ALA A 45 23.06 8.60 -19.85
N MET A 46 21.92 8.52 -19.16
CA MET A 46 21.03 9.66 -18.85
C MET A 46 20.50 10.39 -20.10
N PRO A 47 19.55 9.78 -20.83
CA PRO A 47 18.94 10.40 -22.02
C PRO A 47 18.11 11.64 -21.67
N PRO A 48 17.64 12.44 -22.65
CA PRO A 48 16.98 13.74 -22.41
C PRO A 48 15.75 13.74 -21.51
N ASP A 49 15.13 12.59 -21.28
CA ASP A 49 13.96 12.43 -20.40
C ASP A 49 14.32 11.84 -19.03
N PHE A 50 15.61 11.67 -18.71
CA PHE A 50 16.06 11.09 -17.45
C PHE A 50 15.51 11.84 -16.23
N ASP A 51 15.59 13.17 -16.21
CA ASP A 51 15.08 13.98 -15.09
C ASP A 51 13.59 13.72 -14.80
N LYS A 52 12.80 13.44 -15.84
CA LYS A 52 11.37 13.10 -15.68
C LYS A 52 11.20 11.71 -15.07
N VAL A 53 11.99 10.75 -15.53
CA VAL A 53 11.97 9.37 -15.01
C VAL A 53 12.46 9.34 -13.56
N GLU A 54 13.51 10.10 -13.23
CA GLU A 54 14.03 10.26 -11.86
C GLU A 54 12.98 10.92 -10.94
N ALA A 55 12.30 11.98 -11.39
CA ALA A 55 11.21 12.57 -10.62
C ALA A 55 10.06 11.58 -10.37
N ILE A 56 9.66 10.80 -11.38
CA ILE A 56 8.63 9.76 -11.24
C ILE A 56 9.08 8.67 -10.25
N HIS A 57 10.34 8.25 -10.32
CA HIS A 57 10.93 7.27 -9.42
C HIS A 57 10.87 7.75 -7.96
N LEU A 58 11.34 8.96 -7.69
CA LEU A 58 11.33 9.54 -6.34
C LEU A 58 9.91 9.68 -5.77
N MET A 59 8.95 10.14 -6.59
CA MET A 59 7.55 10.23 -6.16
C MET A 59 6.94 8.85 -5.88
N ALA A 60 7.27 7.84 -6.69
CA ALA A 60 6.80 6.47 -6.47
C ALA A 60 7.38 5.85 -5.20
N ASP A 61 8.65 6.12 -4.90
CA ASP A 61 9.29 5.71 -3.64
C ASP A 61 8.60 6.35 -2.43
N GLU A 62 8.44 7.69 -2.43
CA GLU A 62 7.80 8.42 -1.33
C GLU A 62 6.37 7.95 -1.07
N LEU A 63 5.55 7.83 -2.12
CA LEU A 63 4.16 7.36 -2.00
C LEU A 63 4.08 5.93 -1.47
N PHE A 64 4.99 5.05 -1.88
CA PHE A 64 4.99 3.68 -1.42
C PHE A 64 5.49 3.55 0.02
N ASP A 65 6.48 4.34 0.41
CA ASP A 65 6.99 4.37 1.78
C ASP A 65 5.91 4.91 2.74
N ASP A 66 5.14 5.92 2.34
CA ASP A 66 3.97 6.41 3.08
C ASP A 66 2.88 5.35 3.20
N LEU A 67 2.62 4.60 2.13
CA LEU A 67 1.68 3.47 2.15
C LEU A 67 2.15 2.37 3.11
N GLU A 68 3.41 1.95 3.02
CA GLU A 68 3.98 0.94 3.91
C GLU A 68 3.92 1.39 5.37
N ARG A 69 4.17 2.68 5.63
CA ARG A 69 4.05 3.26 6.97
C ARG A 69 2.61 3.20 7.47
N TYR A 70 1.63 3.55 6.64
CA TYR A 70 0.21 3.48 6.99
C TYR A 70 -0.25 2.06 7.31
N LEU A 71 0.27 1.07 6.57
CA LEU A 71 -0.08 -0.35 6.73
C LEU A 71 0.64 -1.04 7.90
N ARG A 72 1.60 -0.38 8.58
CA ARG A 72 2.25 -0.96 9.76
C ARG A 72 1.24 -1.10 10.91
N PRO A 73 1.27 -2.21 11.67
CA PRO A 73 0.41 -2.41 12.85
C PRO A 73 0.51 -1.33 13.93
N GLU A 74 1.61 -0.57 13.95
CA GLU A 74 1.86 0.53 14.89
C GLU A 74 1.17 1.84 14.45
N CYS A 75 0.79 1.93 13.17
CA CYS A 75 0.07 3.04 12.55
C CYS A 75 -1.34 2.65 12.08
N ASP A 76 -1.69 1.36 12.21
CA ASP A 76 -3.00 0.79 11.94
C ASP A 76 -4.05 1.42 12.87
N PRO A 77 -5.00 2.23 12.34
CA PRO A 77 -6.07 2.79 13.14
C PRO A 77 -6.98 1.72 13.76
N ASP A 78 -6.97 0.49 13.23
CA ASP A 78 -7.69 -0.67 13.78
C ASP A 78 -6.86 -1.54 14.74
N SER A 79 -5.55 -1.30 14.88
CA SER A 79 -4.72 -1.91 15.93
C SER A 79 -5.14 -1.46 17.32
N ALA A 80 -5.80 -0.30 17.43
CA ALA A 80 -6.52 0.12 18.62
C ALA A 80 -7.58 -0.92 19.08
N TYR A 81 -8.18 -1.69 18.16
CA TYR A 81 -9.19 -2.71 18.50
C TYR A 81 -8.60 -4.04 18.98
N LYS A 82 -7.31 -4.33 18.73
CA LYS A 82 -6.66 -5.55 19.25
C LYS A 82 -6.42 -5.52 20.77
N THR A 83 -6.59 -4.36 21.41
CA THR A 83 -6.46 -4.25 22.89
C THR A 83 -7.78 -4.36 23.65
N VAL A 84 -8.93 -4.51 22.98
CA VAL A 84 -10.17 -4.86 23.67
C VAL A 84 -10.15 -6.36 23.96
N LYS A 85 -9.45 -6.76 25.03
CA LYS A 85 -9.74 -8.03 25.69
C LYS A 85 -11.23 -8.01 26.03
N ARG A 86 -12.01 -8.91 25.44
CA ARG A 86 -13.30 -9.28 26.01
C ARG A 86 -12.97 -9.89 27.37
N GLU A 87 -13.26 -9.13 28.43
CA GLU A 87 -13.42 -9.72 29.76
C GLU A 87 -14.66 -10.62 29.67
N ASP A 88 -14.46 -11.90 30.02
CA ASP A 88 -15.51 -12.92 30.11
C ASP A 88 -16.62 -12.54 31.11
#